data_AF-A0A2V9FVD9-F1
#
_entry.id   AF-A0A2V9FVD9-F1
#
_cell.length_a   1.000
_cell.length_b   1.000
_cell.length_c   1.000
_cell.angle_alpha   90.00
_cell.angle_beta   90.00
_cell.angle_gamma   90.00
#
_symmetry.space_group_name_H-M   'P 1'
#
loop_
_entity.id
_entity.type
_entity.pdbx_description
1 polymer ?
#
loop_
_entity_poly.entity_id
_entity_poly.type
_entity_poly.pdbx_seq_one_letter_code
_entity_poly.pdbx_strand_id
1 'polypeptide(L)'
;GGLVTPGDGRFTSNIFNLYDTWALNTEDDQSAARSSIAHGEQLFNTLQIPISGVAGINDDVAAGGLVKGGIPMLQGTCGTCHDTPSVGNHSFPTPLNIGTADPSPGNRSVNLGGLDVSYLPEITVCRKDAGTGLPTNDCKTITDLGQALIDGRFDHVGKIKGPILRGLAGRAPYFHNGSASTLMEAVNFYDTRFNLHLSDKDKNDLAAFLRTL
;
A
#
# COMPACT_ATOMS: atom_id res chain seq x y z
N GLY A 1 7.15 6.42 13.71
CA GLY A 1 6.93 7.83 13.31
C GLY A 1 7.32 8.72 14.46
N GLY A 2 8.34 9.56 14.26
CA GLY A 2 8.78 10.50 15.30
C GLY A 2 7.73 11.59 15.49
N LEU A 3 7.41 11.88 16.75
CA LEU A 3 6.81 13.14 17.16
C LEU A 3 7.82 14.23 16.79
N VAL A 4 7.65 14.86 15.63
CA VAL A 4 8.47 16.02 15.25
C VAL A 4 7.70 17.29 15.58
N THR A 5 8.32 18.06 16.47
CA THR A 5 8.29 19.51 16.57
C THR A 5 7.86 20.15 15.24
N PRO A 6 6.94 21.14 15.24
CA PRO A 6 6.52 21.76 14.00
C PRO A 6 7.74 22.27 13.25
N GLY A 7 7.91 21.83 12.00
CA GLY A 7 8.80 22.50 11.06
C GLY A 7 8.40 23.98 10.94
N ASP A 8 9.14 24.73 10.13
CA ASP A 8 8.96 26.16 9.79
C ASP A 8 7.56 26.58 9.24
N GLY A 9 6.53 25.76 9.42
CA GLY A 9 5.17 25.96 8.94
C GLY A 9 5.00 25.62 7.47
N ARG A 10 6.06 25.18 6.77
CA ARG A 10 6.02 24.88 5.34
C ARG A 10 5.80 23.41 5.01
N PHE A 11 5.92 22.52 6.00
CA PHE A 11 5.65 21.11 5.82
C PHE A 11 4.14 20.83 5.87
N THR A 12 3.60 20.30 4.79
CA THR A 12 2.21 19.84 4.68
C THR A 12 2.17 18.32 4.64
N SER A 13 1.06 17.72 5.10
CA SER A 13 0.80 16.29 4.93
C SER A 13 0.43 15.91 3.50
N ASN A 14 0.25 16.88 2.60
CA ASN A 14 -0.02 16.62 1.19
C ASN A 14 1.27 16.14 0.50
N ILE A 15 1.16 15.00 -0.17
CA ILE A 15 2.28 14.37 -0.88
C ILE A 15 2.43 14.96 -2.27
N PHE A 16 1.30 15.22 -2.91
CA PHE A 16 1.22 15.80 -4.24
C PHE A 16 0.38 17.07 -4.20
N ASN A 17 0.79 18.06 -4.99
CA ASN A 17 0.13 19.35 -5.17
C ASN A 17 0.31 19.84 -6.62
N LEU A 18 0.54 18.90 -7.54
CA LEU A 18 0.87 19.17 -8.93
C LEU A 18 -0.34 19.73 -9.68
N TYR A 19 -1.55 19.41 -9.21
CA TYR A 19 -2.81 19.69 -9.88
C TYR A 19 -3.75 20.58 -9.07
N ASP A 20 -3.29 21.14 -7.93
CA ASP A 20 -4.03 22.12 -7.12
C ASP A 20 -4.62 23.27 -7.98
N THR A 21 -3.87 23.76 -8.97
CA THR A 21 -4.33 24.85 -9.85
C THR A 21 -5.48 24.45 -10.78
N TRP A 22 -5.63 23.15 -11.09
CA TRP A 22 -6.74 22.64 -11.89
C TRP A 22 -8.03 22.51 -11.06
N ALA A 23 -7.92 22.42 -9.73
CA ALA A 23 -9.08 22.47 -8.85
C ALA A 23 -9.67 23.89 -8.72
N LEU A 24 -8.87 24.93 -8.96
CA LEU A 24 -9.24 26.34 -8.74
C LEU A 24 -9.85 27.03 -9.97
N ASN A 25 -9.65 26.51 -11.18
CA ASN A 25 -10.07 27.16 -12.42
C ASN A 25 -11.23 26.39 -13.08
N THR A 26 -12.46 26.74 -12.73
CA THR A 26 -13.69 26.11 -13.24
C THR A 26 -14.18 26.69 -14.58
N GLU A 27 -13.48 27.66 -15.16
CA GLU A 27 -13.93 28.43 -16.34
C GLU A 27 -13.23 28.08 -17.66
N ASP A 28 -12.35 27.07 -17.69
CA ASP A 28 -11.65 26.67 -18.92
C ASP A 28 -12.37 25.49 -19.60
N ASP A 29 -12.66 25.61 -20.90
CA ASP A 29 -13.22 24.55 -21.75
C ASP A 29 -12.28 23.32 -21.88
N GLN A 30 -11.09 23.37 -21.27
CA GLN A 30 -10.24 22.22 -21.04
C GLN A 30 -10.74 21.31 -19.90
N SER A 31 -11.66 20.46 -20.32
CA SER A 31 -11.65 19.00 -20.17
C SER A 31 -11.87 18.43 -18.76
N ALA A 32 -12.97 17.69 -18.63
CA ALA A 32 -13.30 16.80 -17.52
C ALA A 32 -12.10 15.94 -17.04
N ALA A 33 -11.09 15.67 -17.88
CA ALA A 33 -9.88 14.98 -17.49
C ALA A 33 -9.05 15.76 -16.45
N ARG A 34 -8.91 17.08 -16.56
CA ARG A 34 -8.16 17.89 -15.58
C ARG A 34 -8.85 17.88 -14.22
N SER A 35 -10.17 18.00 -14.21
CA SER A 35 -10.99 17.89 -12.99
C SER A 35 -10.87 16.51 -12.35
N SER A 36 -10.92 15.44 -13.16
CA SER A 36 -10.74 14.06 -12.72
C SER A 36 -9.35 13.84 -12.08
N ILE A 37 -8.28 14.35 -12.71
CA ILE A 37 -6.91 14.25 -12.17
C ILE A 37 -6.78 15.05 -10.86
N ALA A 38 -7.29 16.28 -10.79
CA ALA A 38 -7.22 17.09 -9.58
C ALA A 38 -8.01 16.45 -8.42
N HIS A 39 -9.17 15.88 -8.70
CA HIS A 39 -9.95 15.16 -7.69
C HIS A 39 -9.23 13.88 -7.24
N GLY A 40 -8.58 13.15 -8.15
CA GLY A 40 -7.73 12.01 -7.82
C GLY A 40 -6.54 12.35 -6.91
N GLU A 41 -5.89 13.50 -7.15
CA GLU A 41 -4.83 14.02 -6.27
C GLU A 41 -5.38 14.31 -4.86
N GLN A 42 -6.54 14.96 -4.76
CA GLN A 42 -7.19 15.25 -3.49
C GLN A 42 -7.54 13.96 -2.73
N LEU A 43 -8.12 12.97 -3.41
CA LEU A 43 -8.40 11.66 -2.83
C LEU A 43 -7.12 11.01 -2.31
N PHE A 44 -6.04 10.99 -3.10
CA PHE A 44 -4.77 10.42 -2.67
C PHE A 44 -4.25 11.06 -1.37
N ASN A 45 -4.31 12.40 -1.28
CA ASN A 45 -3.80 13.11 -0.12
C ASN A 45 -4.67 12.95 1.13
N THR A 46 -6.00 12.89 0.97
CA THR A 46 -6.94 13.10 2.09
C THR A 46 -7.83 11.91 2.44
N LEU A 47 -7.97 10.92 1.54
CA LEU A 47 -8.82 9.76 1.75
C LEU A 47 -8.40 9.04 3.03
N GLN A 48 -9.33 8.93 3.96
CA GLN A 48 -9.13 8.28 5.25
C GLN A 48 -9.16 6.76 5.08
N ILE A 49 -8.06 6.11 5.44
CA ILE A 49 -7.86 4.66 5.35
C ILE A 49 -7.74 4.08 6.75
N PRO A 50 -8.64 3.16 7.18
CA PRO A 50 -8.49 2.42 8.42
C PRO A 50 -7.47 1.28 8.24
N ILE A 51 -6.18 1.61 8.27
CA ILE A 51 -5.09 0.67 7.99
C ILE A 51 -5.03 -0.39 9.11
N SER A 52 -5.38 -1.62 8.76
CA SER A 52 -5.41 -2.76 9.67
C SER A 52 -4.87 -4.03 9.00
N GLY A 53 -4.31 -4.92 9.83
CA GLY A 53 -3.72 -6.18 9.37
C GLY A 53 -2.53 -6.02 8.42
N VAL A 54 -1.80 -4.89 8.50
CA VAL A 54 -0.60 -4.64 7.69
C VAL A 54 0.63 -4.94 8.52
N ALA A 55 1.32 -6.02 8.19
CA ALA A 55 2.56 -6.36 8.88
C ALA A 55 3.62 -5.29 8.57
N GLY A 56 4.30 -4.80 9.62
CA GLY A 56 5.18 -3.62 9.53
C GLY A 56 4.51 -2.28 9.88
N ILE A 57 3.19 -2.25 10.06
CA ILE A 57 2.47 -1.11 10.64
C ILE A 57 1.80 -1.51 11.95
N ASN A 58 0.91 -2.50 11.88
CA ASN A 58 0.02 -2.87 12.97
C ASN A 58 0.68 -3.75 14.04
N ASP A 59 1.79 -4.41 13.69
CA ASP A 59 2.51 -5.30 14.60
C ASP A 59 3.18 -4.54 15.76
N ASP A 60 3.65 -5.29 16.77
CA ASP A 60 4.58 -4.77 17.77
C ASP A 60 5.92 -4.38 17.12
N VAL A 61 6.61 -3.41 17.72
CA VAL A 61 7.96 -2.97 17.28
C VAL A 61 8.98 -4.12 17.20
N ALA A 62 8.89 -5.13 18.06
CA ALA A 62 9.77 -6.30 18.03
C ALA A 62 9.54 -7.17 16.78
N ALA A 63 8.33 -7.14 16.21
CA ALA A 63 7.98 -7.76 14.94
C ALA A 63 8.09 -6.79 13.74
N GLY A 64 8.57 -5.57 13.98
CA GLY A 64 8.80 -4.54 12.97
C GLY A 64 7.64 -3.58 12.73
N GLY A 65 6.65 -3.50 13.61
CA GLY A 65 5.58 -2.48 13.53
C GLY A 65 5.95 -1.15 14.19
N LEU A 66 4.99 -0.22 14.27
CA LEU A 66 5.28 1.18 14.58
C LEU A 66 5.35 1.52 16.08
N VAL A 67 4.64 0.77 16.92
CA VAL A 67 4.52 1.08 18.36
C VAL A 67 4.62 -0.18 19.22
N LYS A 68 5.07 -0.01 20.46
CA LYS A 68 5.14 -1.09 21.45
C LYS A 68 3.72 -1.55 21.82
N GLY A 69 3.51 -2.85 21.83
CA GLY A 69 2.22 -3.53 21.96
C GLY A 69 1.48 -3.73 20.62
N GLY A 70 1.94 -3.13 19.53
CA GLY A 70 1.20 -3.05 18.27
C GLY A 70 -0.03 -2.14 18.33
N ILE A 71 -0.66 -1.91 17.18
CA ILE A 71 -1.89 -1.13 17.04
C ILE A 71 -2.89 -1.86 16.15
N PRO A 72 -4.14 -2.08 16.63
CA PRO A 72 -5.13 -2.84 15.85
C PRO A 72 -5.50 -2.14 14.54
N MET A 73 -5.51 -0.80 14.54
CA MET A 73 -5.80 0.01 13.37
C MET A 73 -5.06 1.36 13.48
N LEU A 74 -4.56 1.84 12.35
CA LEU A 74 -3.99 3.17 12.17
C LEU A 74 -4.89 3.94 11.21
N GLN A 75 -5.43 5.08 11.65
CA GLN A 75 -6.12 6.00 10.75
C GLN A 75 -5.08 6.78 9.94
N GLY A 76 -5.03 6.55 8.63
CA GLY A 76 -4.04 7.13 7.73
C GLY A 76 -4.61 7.55 6.37
N THR A 77 -3.73 7.83 5.41
CA THR A 77 -4.06 8.12 4.00
C THR A 77 -3.08 7.39 3.08
N CYS A 78 -3.18 7.55 1.76
CA CYS A 78 -2.17 7.00 0.83
C CYS A 78 -0.75 7.53 1.17
N GLY A 79 -0.68 8.77 1.66
CA GLY A 79 0.55 9.40 2.13
C GLY A 79 1.14 8.81 3.41
N THR A 80 0.45 7.90 4.11
CA THR A 80 1.06 7.15 5.22
C THR A 80 2.15 6.20 4.73
N CYS A 81 2.00 5.63 3.53
CA CYS A 81 2.98 4.71 2.94
C CYS A 81 3.76 5.34 1.78
N HIS A 82 3.17 6.33 1.11
CA HIS A 82 3.77 7.06 0.00
C HIS A 82 4.03 8.51 0.39
N ASP A 83 4.89 8.73 1.38
CA ASP A 83 5.08 10.01 2.08
C ASP A 83 6.12 10.96 1.45
N THR A 84 6.91 10.51 0.46
CA THR A 84 7.96 11.34 -0.14
C THR A 84 7.35 12.32 -1.15
N PRO A 85 7.46 13.65 -0.94
CA PRO A 85 6.79 14.64 -1.77
C PRO A 85 7.09 14.49 -3.26
N SER A 86 6.04 14.55 -4.09
CA SER A 86 6.09 14.48 -5.57
C SER A 86 6.77 13.23 -6.17
N VAL A 87 7.03 12.21 -5.34
CA VAL A 87 7.68 10.95 -5.72
C VAL A 87 6.82 9.76 -5.33
N GLY A 88 6.12 9.84 -4.19
CA GLY A 88 5.31 8.74 -3.66
C GLY A 88 6.15 7.51 -3.31
N ASN A 89 7.37 7.72 -2.81
CA ASN A 89 8.14 6.68 -2.12
C ASN A 89 7.80 6.73 -0.61
N HIS A 90 8.34 5.80 0.16
CA HIS A 90 8.39 5.93 1.61
C HIS A 90 9.76 6.49 2.04
N SER A 91 9.75 7.53 2.86
CA SER A 91 10.90 8.29 3.36
C SER A 91 11.75 7.47 4.34
N PHE A 92 11.20 6.38 4.86
CA PHE A 92 11.91 5.38 5.64
C PHE A 92 11.84 4.02 4.94
N PRO A 93 12.90 3.20 5.00
CA PRO A 93 12.86 1.83 4.51
C PRO A 93 11.91 0.98 5.36
N THR A 94 10.64 0.93 4.97
CA THR A 94 9.61 0.17 5.67
C THR A 94 9.01 -0.86 4.72
N PRO A 95 9.53 -2.10 4.67
CA PRO A 95 8.87 -3.19 3.98
C PRO A 95 7.57 -3.54 4.71
N LEU A 96 6.48 -3.64 3.96
CA LEU A 96 5.14 -3.85 4.49
C LEU A 96 4.53 -5.09 3.85
N ASN A 97 3.71 -5.82 4.61
CA ASN A 97 2.81 -6.80 4.02
C ASN A 97 1.39 -6.25 3.99
N ILE A 98 0.93 -5.88 2.79
CA ILE A 98 -0.43 -5.39 2.54
C ILE A 98 -1.37 -6.48 2.01
N GLY A 99 -0.93 -7.73 1.87
CA GLY A 99 -1.79 -8.81 1.37
C GLY A 99 -1.68 -9.10 -0.13
N THR A 100 -0.69 -8.55 -0.84
CA THR A 100 -0.51 -8.80 -2.29
C THR A 100 -0.07 -10.22 -2.59
N ALA A 101 0.69 -10.82 -1.67
CA ALA A 101 1.19 -12.19 -1.78
C ALA A 101 0.42 -13.19 -0.90
N ASP A 102 -0.53 -12.72 -0.08
CA ASP A 102 -1.31 -13.55 0.84
C ASP A 102 -2.56 -14.08 0.16
N PRO A 103 -2.71 -15.41 -0.02
CA PRO A 103 -3.95 -16.01 -0.50
C PRO A 103 -5.12 -15.68 0.43
N SER A 104 -6.29 -15.41 -0.15
CA SER A 104 -7.50 -15.14 0.63
C SER A 104 -7.97 -16.39 1.37
N PRO A 105 -8.34 -16.28 2.67
CA PRO A 105 -8.76 -17.44 3.47
C PRO A 105 -9.93 -18.24 2.86
N GLY A 106 -10.83 -17.57 2.14
CA GLY A 106 -12.01 -18.19 1.52
C GLY A 106 -11.81 -18.62 0.06
N ASN A 107 -10.76 -18.13 -0.60
CA ASN A 107 -10.45 -18.46 -1.99
C ASN A 107 -8.95 -18.26 -2.24
N ARG A 108 -8.19 -19.35 -2.20
CA ARG A 108 -6.73 -19.32 -2.34
C ARG A 108 -6.25 -18.95 -3.75
N SER A 109 -7.12 -18.96 -4.75
CA SER A 109 -6.77 -18.50 -6.10
C SER A 109 -6.63 -16.99 -6.20
N VAL A 110 -7.10 -16.22 -5.21
CA VAL A 110 -6.96 -14.76 -5.18
C VAL A 110 -6.24 -14.29 -3.92
N ASN A 111 -5.60 -13.12 -3.98
CA ASN A 111 -4.97 -12.50 -2.81
C ASN A 111 -5.98 -11.73 -1.92
N LEU A 112 -5.52 -11.09 -0.84
CA LEU A 112 -6.40 -10.37 0.09
C LEU A 112 -7.16 -9.18 -0.51
N GLY A 113 -6.74 -8.67 -1.68
CA GLY A 113 -7.47 -7.66 -2.43
C GLY A 113 -8.21 -8.21 -3.64
N GLY A 114 -8.34 -9.53 -3.78
CA GLY A 114 -9.16 -10.18 -4.79
C GLY A 114 -8.52 -10.35 -6.16
N LEU A 115 -7.21 -10.11 -6.32
CA LEU A 115 -6.51 -10.33 -7.58
C LEU A 115 -6.11 -11.80 -7.74
N ASP A 116 -6.20 -12.34 -8.95
CA ASP A 116 -5.75 -13.70 -9.26
C ASP A 116 -4.25 -13.86 -8.96
N VAL A 117 -3.93 -14.91 -8.22
CA VAL A 117 -2.56 -15.33 -7.88
C VAL A 117 -2.38 -16.84 -8.06
N SER A 118 -3.33 -17.52 -8.69
CA SER A 118 -3.30 -18.97 -8.91
C SER A 118 -2.15 -19.45 -9.81
N TYR A 119 -1.54 -18.52 -10.56
CA TYR A 119 -0.36 -18.78 -11.39
C TYR A 119 0.96 -18.75 -10.59
N LEU A 120 0.94 -18.37 -9.31
CA LEU A 120 2.11 -18.30 -8.44
C LEU A 120 2.22 -19.54 -7.54
N PRO A 121 3.43 -19.92 -7.10
CA PRO A 121 3.59 -20.99 -6.13
C PRO A 121 3.03 -20.56 -4.77
N GLU A 122 2.43 -21.50 -4.05
CA GLU A 122 2.12 -21.31 -2.63
C GLU A 122 3.23 -21.91 -1.77
N ILE A 123 3.74 -21.12 -0.84
CA ILE A 123 4.85 -21.47 0.05
C ILE A 123 4.34 -21.38 1.49
N THR A 124 4.41 -22.49 2.22
CA THR A 124 4.14 -22.49 3.66
C THR A 124 5.44 -22.51 4.44
N VAL A 125 5.63 -21.52 5.29
CA VAL A 125 6.75 -21.44 6.24
C VAL A 125 6.22 -21.41 7.67
N CYS A 126 6.92 -22.07 8.58
CA CYS A 126 6.55 -22.11 10.00
C CYS A 126 7.69 -21.55 10.86
N ARG A 127 7.34 -20.81 11.92
CA ARG A 127 8.30 -20.27 12.88
C ARG A 127 9.03 -21.42 13.54
N LYS A 128 10.34 -21.28 13.73
CA LYS A 128 11.11 -22.21 14.56
C LYS A 128 11.01 -21.81 16.03
N ASP A 129 10.83 -22.79 16.89
CA ASP A 129 10.96 -22.60 18.32
C ASP A 129 12.43 -22.27 18.67
N ALA A 130 12.64 -21.25 19.49
CA ALA A 130 13.98 -20.76 19.78
C ALA A 130 14.80 -21.72 20.68
N GLY A 131 14.13 -22.54 21.49
CA GLY A 131 14.80 -23.49 22.39
C GLY A 131 15.21 -24.79 21.70
N THR A 132 14.35 -25.30 20.82
CA THR A 132 14.50 -26.62 20.17
C THR A 132 14.99 -26.53 18.72
N GLY A 133 14.81 -25.39 18.05
CA GLY A 133 15.10 -25.21 16.64
C GLY A 133 14.13 -25.93 15.69
N LEU A 134 13.10 -26.60 16.22
CA LEU A 134 12.10 -27.32 15.46
C LEU A 134 10.98 -26.39 14.97
N PRO A 135 10.29 -26.70 13.85
CA PRO A 135 9.11 -25.96 13.43
C PRO A 135 8.00 -26.00 14.47
N THR A 136 7.34 -24.85 14.66
CA THR A 136 6.10 -24.70 15.43
C THR A 136 4.89 -24.82 14.52
N ASN A 137 3.69 -24.72 15.09
CA ASN A 137 2.44 -24.63 14.32
C ASN A 137 2.09 -23.19 13.90
N ASP A 138 2.91 -22.19 14.26
CA ASP A 138 2.78 -20.81 13.76
C ASP A 138 3.33 -20.76 12.33
N CYS A 139 2.43 -20.85 11.36
CA CYS A 139 2.76 -20.94 9.94
C CYS A 139 2.07 -19.86 9.12
N LYS A 140 2.76 -19.39 8.08
CA LYS A 140 2.26 -18.46 7.06
C LYS A 140 2.30 -19.14 5.71
N THR A 141 1.21 -19.02 4.94
CA THR A 141 1.15 -19.44 3.54
C THR A 141 1.11 -18.20 2.66
N ILE A 142 2.04 -18.10 1.72
CA ILE A 142 2.29 -16.88 0.94
C ILE A 142 2.78 -17.27 -0.46
N THR A 143 2.71 -16.35 -1.43
CA THR A 143 3.27 -16.55 -2.78
C THR A 143 4.64 -15.91 -2.99
N ASP A 144 5.03 -14.97 -2.12
CA ASP A 144 6.36 -14.34 -2.09
C ASP A 144 6.79 -14.10 -0.63
N LEU A 145 7.95 -14.62 -0.26
CA LEU A 145 8.51 -14.49 1.09
C LEU A 145 9.07 -13.08 1.38
N GLY A 146 9.38 -12.29 0.35
CA GLY A 146 9.84 -10.91 0.49
C GLY A 146 11.09 -10.75 1.32
N GLN A 147 11.07 -9.79 2.26
CA GLN A 147 12.23 -9.45 3.09
C GLN A 147 12.79 -10.64 3.89
N ALA A 148 11.97 -11.64 4.23
CA ALA A 148 12.43 -12.84 4.92
C ALA A 148 13.47 -13.65 4.12
N LEU A 149 13.52 -13.52 2.79
CA LEU A 149 14.58 -14.13 1.96
C LEU A 149 15.95 -13.46 2.18
N ILE A 150 15.96 -12.23 2.68
CA ILE A 150 17.18 -11.45 2.90
C ILE A 150 17.73 -11.71 4.31
N ASP A 151 16.86 -11.70 5.32
CA ASP A 151 17.30 -11.73 6.73
C ASP A 151 16.89 -12.98 7.52
N GLY A 152 16.11 -13.88 6.91
CA GLY A 152 15.66 -15.12 7.53
C GLY A 152 14.66 -14.96 8.68
N ARG A 153 14.12 -13.77 8.92
CA ARG A 153 13.18 -13.53 10.04
C ARG A 153 11.76 -13.92 9.64
N PHE A 154 11.12 -14.77 10.45
CA PHE A 154 9.74 -15.19 10.23
C PHE A 154 8.73 -14.03 10.28
N ASP A 155 8.99 -13.03 11.12
CA ASP A 155 8.15 -11.82 11.22
C ASP A 155 8.22 -10.94 9.97
N HIS A 156 9.19 -11.19 9.08
CA HIS A 156 9.39 -10.45 7.84
C HIS A 156 8.82 -11.14 6.60
N VAL A 157 8.21 -12.32 6.77
CA VAL A 157 7.56 -13.07 5.68
C VAL A 157 6.47 -12.22 5.04
N GLY A 158 6.55 -12.05 3.72
CA GLY A 158 5.60 -11.29 2.91
C GLY A 158 5.77 -9.77 2.96
N LYS A 159 6.74 -9.25 3.73
CA LYS A 159 7.02 -7.80 3.77
C LYS A 159 7.82 -7.40 2.54
N ILE A 160 7.30 -6.44 1.77
CA ILE A 160 7.88 -5.95 0.52
C ILE A 160 8.02 -4.43 0.58
N LYS A 161 9.09 -3.90 -0.01
CA LYS A 161 9.26 -2.45 -0.17
C LYS A 161 8.17 -1.90 -1.11
N GLY A 162 7.46 -0.87 -0.67
CA GLY A 162 6.51 -0.14 -1.54
C GLY A 162 7.20 0.47 -2.77
N PRO A 163 6.54 0.47 -3.95
CA PRO A 163 7.11 1.08 -5.15
C PRO A 163 7.10 2.61 -5.05
N ILE A 164 8.00 3.23 -5.81
CA ILE A 164 7.97 4.66 -6.10
C ILE A 164 6.85 4.92 -7.11
N LEU A 165 5.96 5.87 -6.84
CA LEU A 165 4.82 6.19 -7.72
C LEU A 165 5.20 7.09 -8.90
N ARG A 166 6.32 7.79 -8.87
CA ARG A 166 6.81 8.50 -10.06
C ARG A 166 7.14 7.53 -11.21
N GLY A 167 6.59 7.80 -12.38
CA GLY A 167 6.65 7.00 -13.60
C GLY A 167 5.78 5.74 -13.54
N LEU A 168 4.68 5.75 -12.79
CA LEU A 168 3.86 4.56 -12.51
C LEU A 168 3.16 4.04 -13.78
N ALA A 169 2.65 4.93 -14.63
CA ALA A 169 1.84 4.55 -15.80
C ALA A 169 2.53 3.60 -16.78
N GLY A 170 3.87 3.63 -16.84
CA GLY A 170 4.68 2.78 -17.72
C GLY A 170 5.10 1.43 -17.12
N ARG A 171 4.55 1.04 -15.96
CA ARG A 171 5.03 -0.12 -15.18
C ARG A 171 4.02 -1.24 -14.99
N ALA A 172 2.99 -1.30 -15.82
CA ALA A 172 2.11 -2.48 -15.84
C ALA A 172 2.90 -3.73 -16.30
N PRO A 173 2.56 -4.93 -15.79
CA PRO A 173 1.61 -5.19 -14.70
C PRO A 173 2.17 -4.76 -13.32
N TYR A 174 1.27 -4.36 -12.43
CA TYR A 174 1.54 -3.79 -11.11
C TYR A 174 1.70 -4.87 -10.02
N PHE A 175 2.25 -4.43 -8.87
CA PHE A 175 2.73 -5.24 -7.76
C PHE A 175 3.96 -6.10 -8.10
N HIS A 176 4.64 -6.59 -7.07
CA HIS A 176 5.89 -7.35 -7.23
C HIS A 176 5.69 -8.69 -7.96
N ASN A 177 4.47 -9.20 -7.96
CA ASN A 177 4.08 -10.45 -8.59
C ASN A 177 3.28 -10.26 -9.89
N GLY A 178 3.04 -9.02 -10.33
CA GLY A 178 2.32 -8.72 -11.56
C GLY A 178 0.82 -9.04 -11.53
N SER A 179 0.21 -9.19 -10.35
CA SER A 179 -1.19 -9.68 -10.24
C SER A 179 -2.25 -8.66 -10.69
N ALA A 180 -1.88 -7.40 -10.92
CA ALA A 180 -2.77 -6.38 -11.47
C ALA A 180 -2.26 -5.93 -12.85
N SER A 181 -3.02 -6.20 -13.90
CA SER A 181 -2.71 -5.81 -15.27
C SER A 181 -2.96 -4.33 -15.55
N THR A 182 -3.85 -3.69 -14.78
CA THR A 182 -4.24 -2.29 -14.99
C THR A 182 -4.17 -1.45 -13.70
N LEU A 183 -4.08 -0.11 -13.85
CA LEU A 183 -4.18 0.80 -12.69
C LEU A 183 -5.52 0.66 -11.97
N MET A 184 -6.59 0.40 -12.71
CA MET A 184 -7.92 0.23 -12.13
C MET A 184 -7.96 -1.04 -11.23
N GLU A 185 -7.31 -2.13 -11.65
CA GLU A 185 -7.15 -3.32 -10.81
C GLU A 185 -6.32 -3.04 -9.56
N ALA A 186 -5.24 -2.24 -9.67
CA ALA A 186 -4.47 -1.80 -8.51
C ALA A 186 -5.33 -0.96 -7.54
N VAL A 187 -6.13 -0.01 -8.04
CA VAL A 187 -7.07 0.78 -7.22
C VAL A 187 -8.12 -0.11 -6.57
N ASN A 188 -8.71 -1.05 -7.31
CA ASN A 188 -9.69 -1.99 -6.78
C ASN A 188 -9.10 -2.93 -5.72
N PHE A 189 -7.83 -3.31 -5.84
CA PHE A 189 -7.12 -4.05 -4.79
C PHE A 189 -7.12 -3.26 -3.48
N TYR A 190 -6.74 -1.98 -3.50
CA TYR A 190 -6.72 -1.14 -2.29
C TYR A 190 -8.12 -0.90 -1.73
N ASP A 191 -9.12 -0.65 -2.59
CA ASP A 191 -10.52 -0.50 -2.21
C ASP A 191 -11.04 -1.74 -1.47
N THR A 192 -10.76 -2.92 -2.00
CA THR A 192 -11.15 -4.21 -1.39
C THR A 192 -10.35 -4.46 -0.11
N ARG A 193 -9.02 -4.36 -0.17
CA ARG A 193 -8.11 -4.71 0.93
C ARG A 193 -8.36 -3.86 2.17
N PHE A 194 -8.69 -2.59 1.99
CA PHE A 194 -8.90 -1.64 3.09
C PHE A 194 -10.36 -1.23 3.26
N ASN A 195 -11.29 -1.84 2.51
CA ASN A 195 -12.72 -1.59 2.57
C ASN A 195 -13.04 -0.08 2.48
N LEU A 196 -12.50 0.56 1.43
CA LEU A 196 -12.54 2.02 1.27
C LEU A 196 -13.91 2.53 0.79
N HIS A 197 -14.73 1.66 0.20
CA HIS A 197 -16.05 1.98 -0.33
C HIS A 197 -16.02 3.11 -1.37
N LEU A 198 -14.99 3.13 -2.21
CA LEU A 198 -14.85 4.15 -3.25
C LEU A 198 -15.98 4.04 -4.27
N SER A 199 -16.56 5.18 -4.65
CA SER A 199 -17.48 5.22 -5.79
C SER A 199 -16.73 4.95 -7.10
N ASP A 200 -17.44 4.56 -8.15
CA ASP A 200 -16.83 4.39 -9.48
C ASP A 200 -16.16 5.69 -9.97
N LYS A 201 -16.72 6.85 -9.60
CA LYS A 201 -16.11 8.15 -9.90
C LYS A 201 -14.77 8.31 -9.18
N ASP A 202 -14.71 8.02 -7.88
CA ASP A 202 -13.49 8.14 -7.08
C ASP A 202 -12.39 7.21 -7.60
N LYS A 203 -12.75 5.98 -7.98
CA LYS A 203 -11.81 5.02 -8.57
C LYS A 203 -11.25 5.52 -9.90
N ASN A 204 -12.11 6.06 -10.76
CA ASN A 204 -11.70 6.61 -12.06
C ASN A 204 -10.80 7.83 -11.89
N ASP A 205 -11.14 8.73 -10.96
CA ASP A 205 -10.38 9.94 -10.67
C ASP A 205 -9.00 9.59 -10.08
N LEU A 206 -8.96 8.68 -9.11
CA LEU A 206 -7.70 8.20 -8.52
C LEU A 206 -6.83 7.52 -9.58
N ALA A 207 -7.40 6.67 -10.44
CA ALA A 207 -6.67 6.05 -11.54
C ALA A 207 -6.20 7.08 -12.60
N ALA A 208 -6.98 8.13 -12.86
CA ALA A 208 -6.59 9.21 -13.75
C ALA A 208 -5.38 9.98 -13.20
N PHE A 209 -5.39 10.33 -11.92
CA PHE A 209 -4.26 10.94 -11.23
C PHE A 209 -3.02 10.02 -11.21
N LEU A 210 -3.16 8.76 -10.81
CA LEU A 210 -2.03 7.81 -10.78
C LEU A 210 -1.38 7.60 -12.16
N ARG A 211 -2.13 7.81 -13.26
CA ARG A 211 -1.60 7.75 -14.62
C ARG A 211 -0.69 8.92 -14.98
N THR A 212 -0.75 10.04 -14.26
CA THR A 212 0.07 11.21 -14.53
C THR A 212 1.40 11.22 -13.77
N LEU A 213 1.58 10.29 -12.83
CA LEU A 213 2.75 10.20 -11.95
C LEU A 213 3.95 9.54 -12.62
#